data_AF-A0A9J6DUT9-F1
#
_entry.id   AF-A0A9J6DUT9-F1
#
_cell.length_a   1.000
_cell.length_b   1.000
_cell.length_c   1.000
_cell.angle_alpha   90.00
_cell.angle_beta   90.00
_cell.angle_gamma   90.00
#
_symmetry.space_group_name_H-M   'P 1'
#
loop_
_entity.id
_entity.type
_entity.pdbx_description
1 polymer ?
#
loop_
_entity_poly.entity_id
_entity_poly.type
_entity_poly.pdbx_seq_one_letter_code
_entity_poly.pdbx_strand_id
1 'polypeptide(L)'
;MGASFCYFFSYLVGRRLVFKYFPAKAMKWSEQVGRHKDNLLNYMIFLRITPFLPNWFINVTAPVIDVPIAPFFLGTFVGVAPPSFVAIQAGTTLHKLSSSRDAISWWSVSVLAVFAVLSLLPVIFKGKLKQKVL
;
A
#
# COMPACT_ATOMS: atom_id res chain seq x y z
N MET A 1 3.17 8.43 12.34
CA MET A 1 1.98 9.05 12.95
C MET A 1 0.68 8.65 12.25
N GLY A 2 0.48 8.94 10.96
CA GLY A 2 -0.77 8.58 10.25
C GLY A 2 -1.16 7.10 10.32
N ALA A 3 -0.19 6.19 10.16
CA ALA A 3 -0.44 4.75 10.28
C ALA A 3 -0.93 4.32 11.66
N SER A 4 -0.43 4.96 12.73
CA SER A 4 -0.88 4.70 14.12
C SER A 4 -2.33 5.14 14.33
N PHE A 5 -2.72 6.29 13.79
CA PHE A 5 -4.12 6.72 13.86
C PHE A 5 -5.06 5.76 13.12
N CYS A 6 -4.66 5.29 11.94
CA CYS A 6 -5.42 4.29 11.20
C CYS A 6 -5.49 2.95 11.96
N TYR A 7 -4.40 2.55 12.61
CA TYR A 7 -4.39 1.39 13.51
C TYR A 7 -5.41 1.55 14.65
N PHE A 8 -5.42 2.68 15.35
CA PHE A 8 -6.36 2.90 16.47
C PHE A 8 -7.81 2.94 15.98
N PHE A 9 -8.08 3.61 14.86
CA PHE A 9 -9.40 3.63 14.25
C PHE A 9 -9.87 2.20 13.90
N SER A 10 -9.01 1.41 13.26
CA SER A 10 -9.30 0.01 12.96
C SER A 10 -9.42 -0.87 14.20
N TYR A 11 -8.64 -0.59 15.25
CA TYR A 11 -8.76 -1.29 16.53
C TYR A 11 -10.12 -1.07 17.17
N LEU A 12 -10.64 0.16 17.14
CA LEU A 12 -11.95 0.49 17.70
C LEU A 12 -13.11 -0.06 16.86
N VAL A 13 -13.07 0.15 15.54
CA VAL A 13 -14.19 -0.17 14.64
C VAL A 13 -13.98 -1.50 13.92
N GLY A 14 -12.84 -1.64 13.24
CA GLY A 14 -12.51 -2.80 12.40
C GLY A 14 -12.48 -4.11 13.17
N ARG A 15 -11.85 -4.13 14.35
CA ARG A 15 -11.80 -5.34 15.20
C ARG A 15 -13.20 -5.79 15.62
N ARG A 16 -14.03 -4.88 16.12
CA ARG A 16 -15.41 -5.17 16.53
C ARG A 16 -16.21 -5.75 15.36
N LEU A 17 -16.05 -5.17 14.17
CA LEU A 17 -16.74 -5.61 12.95
C LEU A 17 -16.32 -7.03 12.54
N VAL A 18 -15.01 -7.30 12.48
CA VAL A 18 -14.48 -8.60 12.03
C VAL A 18 -14.84 -9.70 13.02
N PHE A 19 -14.76 -9.46 14.33
CA PHE A 19 -15.19 -10.43 15.33
C PHE A 19 -16.71 -10.68 15.31
N LYS A 20 -17.52 -9.71 14.87
CA LYS A 20 -18.98 -9.88 14.71
C LYS A 20 -19.33 -10.75 13.50
N TYR A 21 -18.71 -10.51 12.35
CA TYR A 21 -19.04 -11.22 11.11
C TYR A 21 -18.25 -12.52 10.88
N PHE A 22 -17.01 -12.59 11.36
CA PHE A 22 -16.10 -13.73 11.11
C PHE A 22 -15.26 -14.13 12.36
N PRO A 23 -15.90 -14.45 13.50
CA PRO A 23 -15.19 -14.72 14.76
C PRO A 23 -14.19 -15.87 14.66
N ALA A 24 -14.57 -17.00 14.05
CA ALA A 24 -13.73 -18.20 13.97
C ALA A 24 -12.43 -17.95 13.18
N LYS A 25 -12.50 -17.20 12.06
CA LYS A 25 -11.32 -16.85 11.27
C LYS A 25 -10.42 -15.85 11.98
N ALA A 26 -11.02 -14.85 12.63
CA ALA A 26 -10.29 -13.84 13.40
C ALA A 26 -9.49 -14.46 14.54
N MET A 27 -10.09 -15.39 15.30
CA MET A 27 -9.41 -16.13 16.36
C MET A 27 -8.25 -16.97 15.82
N LYS A 28 -8.48 -17.72 14.73
CA LYS A 28 -7.42 -18.54 14.12
C LYS A 28 -6.22 -17.71 13.67
N TRP A 29 -6.46 -16.56 13.04
CA TRP A 29 -5.38 -15.67 12.61
C TRP A 29 -4.66 -15.01 13.78
N SER A 30 -5.39 -14.55 14.79
CA SER A 30 -4.80 -14.01 16.03
C SER A 30 -3.95 -15.07 16.74
N GLU A 31 -4.38 -16.33 16.78
CA GLU A 31 -3.60 -17.44 17.34
C GLU A 31 -2.31 -17.72 16.54
N GLN A 32 -2.39 -17.74 15.20
CA GLN A 32 -1.21 -17.94 14.33
C GLN A 32 -0.16 -16.84 14.53
N VAL A 33 -0.60 -15.60 14.68
CA VAL A 33 0.25 -14.45 14.99
C VAL A 33 0.80 -14.57 16.42
N GLY A 34 -0.03 -15.05 17.35
CA GLY A 34 0.31 -15.37 18.72
C GLY A 34 1.52 -16.30 18.86
N ARG A 35 1.60 -17.33 18.01
CA ARG A 35 2.72 -18.29 17.99
C ARG A 35 4.05 -17.69 17.53
N HIS A 36 4.01 -16.55 16.84
CA HIS A 36 5.19 -15.89 16.27
C HIS A 36 5.43 -14.50 16.91
N LYS A 37 4.91 -14.28 18.12
CA LYS A 37 4.93 -12.99 18.82
C LYS A 37 6.33 -12.38 18.96
N ASP A 38 7.32 -13.21 19.22
CA ASP A 38 8.71 -12.76 19.45
C ASP A 38 9.36 -12.17 18.18
N ASN A 39 8.85 -12.53 17.00
CA ASN A 39 9.38 -12.11 15.71
C ASN A 39 8.48 -11.09 14.98
N LEU A 40 7.43 -10.58 15.62
CA LEU A 40 6.45 -9.69 14.97
C LEU A 40 7.07 -8.42 14.39
N LEU A 41 8.10 -7.87 15.05
CA LEU A 41 8.80 -6.69 14.53
C LEU A 41 9.43 -6.99 13.16
N ASN A 42 10.13 -8.12 13.04
CA ASN A 42 10.79 -8.54 11.81
C ASN A 42 9.77 -8.79 10.69
N TYR A 43 8.65 -9.45 11.02
CA TYR A 43 7.55 -9.63 10.07
C TYR A 43 6.95 -8.30 9.61
N MET A 44 6.73 -7.36 10.53
CA MET A 44 6.21 -6.04 10.20
C MET A 44 7.17 -5.26 9.29
N ILE A 45 8.47 -5.30 9.56
CA ILE A 45 9.49 -4.65 8.71
C ILE A 45 9.48 -5.27 7.31
N PHE A 46 9.52 -6.60 7.21
CA PHE A 46 9.49 -7.31 5.93
C PHE A 46 8.25 -6.95 5.10
N LEU A 47 7.06 -6.99 5.72
CA LEU A 47 5.80 -6.66 5.05
C LEU A 47 5.71 -5.20 4.59
N ARG A 48 6.45 -4.29 5.23
CA ARG A 48 6.45 -2.85 4.89
C ARG A 48 7.47 -2.48 3.82
N ILE A 49 8.61 -3.17 3.81
CA ILE A 49 9.64 -2.99 2.78
C ILE A 49 9.15 -3.62 1.48
N THR A 50 8.55 -4.82 1.56
CA THR A 50 8.04 -5.50 0.38
C THR A 50 6.74 -4.84 -0.12
N PRO A 51 6.60 -4.58 -1.43
CA PRO A 51 5.41 -3.94 -1.99
C PRO A 51 4.23 -4.93 -2.15
N PHE A 52 4.25 -6.08 -1.46
CA PHE A 52 3.23 -7.13 -1.63
C PHE A 52 1.87 -6.73 -1.08
N LEU A 53 1.84 -6.03 0.06
CA LEU A 53 0.60 -5.62 0.71
C LEU A 53 0.47 -4.09 0.71
N PRO A 54 -0.71 -3.56 0.36
CA PRO A 54 -0.98 -2.14 0.49
C PRO A 54 -0.83 -1.65 1.92
N ASN A 55 -0.30 -0.44 2.11
CA ASN A 55 -0.08 0.13 3.44
C ASN A 55 -1.37 0.24 4.27
N TRP A 56 -2.50 0.57 3.64
CA TRP A 56 -3.80 0.63 4.29
C TRP A 56 -4.24 -0.73 4.82
N PHE A 57 -3.93 -1.81 4.10
CA PHE A 57 -4.34 -3.17 4.46
C PHE A 57 -3.65 -3.60 5.75
N ILE A 58 -2.35 -3.35 5.87
CA ILE A 58 -1.58 -3.65 7.08
C ILE A 58 -2.09 -2.82 8.27
N ASN A 59 -2.42 -1.53 8.06
CA ASN A 59 -2.95 -0.66 9.13
C ASN A 59 -4.28 -1.16 9.68
N VAL A 60 -5.14 -1.71 8.81
CA VAL A 60 -6.46 -2.21 9.19
C VAL A 60 -6.34 -3.59 9.83
N THR A 61 -5.55 -4.49 9.25
CA THR A 61 -5.50 -5.89 9.68
C THR A 61 -4.67 -6.10 10.94
N ALA A 62 -3.55 -5.39 11.13
CA ALA A 62 -2.69 -5.53 12.32
C ALA A 62 -3.45 -5.53 13.67
N PRO A 63 -4.36 -4.59 13.97
CA PRO A 63 -5.12 -4.62 15.23
C PRO A 63 -6.19 -5.72 15.29
N VAL A 64 -6.65 -6.21 14.14
CA VAL A 64 -7.65 -7.29 14.03
C VAL A 64 -7.02 -8.64 14.38
N ILE A 65 -5.76 -8.86 14.02
CA ILE A 65 -4.98 -10.07 14.30
C ILE A 65 -4.10 -9.95 15.56
N ASP A 66 -4.40 -9.02 16.47
CA ASP A 66 -3.71 -8.84 17.76
C ASP A 66 -2.21 -8.52 17.68
N VAL A 67 -1.75 -7.86 16.61
CA VAL A 67 -0.37 -7.34 16.58
C VAL A 67 -0.27 -6.16 17.56
N PRO A 68 0.68 -6.16 18.52
CA PRO A 68 0.81 -5.05 19.45
C PRO A 68 1.25 -3.74 18.75
N ILE A 69 0.87 -2.59 19.32
CA ILE A 69 1.16 -1.28 18.73
C ILE A 69 2.68 -0.99 18.62
N ALA A 70 3.50 -1.49 19.54
CA ALA A 70 4.94 -1.22 19.55
C ALA A 70 5.67 -1.85 18.34
N PRO A 71 5.57 -3.17 18.06
CA PRO A 71 6.08 -3.78 16.83
C PRO A 71 5.48 -3.16 15.57
N PHE A 72 4.19 -2.80 15.59
CA PHE A 72 3.55 -2.14 14.45
C PHE A 72 4.17 -0.77 14.16
N PHE A 73 4.35 0.06 15.20
CA PHE A 73 4.90 1.40 15.08
C PHE A 73 6.36 1.37 14.66
N LEU A 74 7.19 0.60 15.35
CA LEU A 74 8.62 0.47 15.04
C LEU A 74 8.84 -0.15 13.66
N GLY A 75 8.10 -1.22 13.34
CA GLY A 75 8.21 -1.86 12.03
C GLY A 75 7.74 -0.97 10.89
N THR A 76 6.71 -0.14 11.12
CA THR A 76 6.29 0.86 10.14
C THR A 76 7.29 2.02 10.02
N PHE A 77 7.88 2.47 11.13
CA PHE A 77 8.89 3.52 11.14
C PHE A 77 10.13 3.13 10.32
N VAL A 78 10.65 1.92 10.55
CA VAL A 78 11.83 1.40 9.84
C VAL A 78 11.46 0.96 8.42
N GLY A 79 10.37 0.20 8.25
CA GLY A 79 10.04 -0.44 6.98
C GLY A 79 9.53 0.51 5.89
N VAL A 80 9.02 1.69 6.24
CA VAL A 80 8.58 2.71 5.26
C VAL A 80 9.74 3.57 4.76
N ALA A 81 10.88 3.58 5.46
CA ALA A 81 12.01 4.42 5.07
C ALA A 81 12.59 4.04 3.68
N PRO A 82 12.89 2.77 3.36
CA PRO A 82 13.47 2.43 2.07
C PRO A 82 12.57 2.77 0.86
N PRO A 83 11.26 2.40 0.86
CA PRO A 83 10.35 2.83 -0.21
C PRO A 83 10.26 4.35 -0.35
N SER A 84 10.31 5.09 0.77
CA SER A 84 10.27 6.55 0.75
C SER A 84 11.53 7.13 0.11
N PHE A 85 12.72 6.58 0.40
CA PHE A 85 13.96 7.01 -0.25
C PHE A 85 13.92 6.77 -1.75
N VAL A 86 13.45 5.60 -2.20
CA VAL A 86 13.31 5.31 -3.64
C VAL A 86 12.34 6.28 -4.30
N ALA A 87 11.20 6.56 -3.66
CA ALA A 87 10.21 7.51 -4.18
C ALA A 87 10.77 8.95 -4.26
N ILE A 88 11.51 9.40 -3.24
CA ILE A 88 12.16 10.71 -3.23
C ILE A 88 13.24 10.77 -4.31
N GLN A 89 14.04 9.72 -4.48
CA GLN A 89 15.09 9.67 -5.50
C GLN A 89 14.49 9.69 -6.92
N ALA A 90 13.44 8.92 -7.16
CA ALA A 90 12.68 8.96 -8.40
C ALA A 90 12.08 10.37 -8.64
N GLY A 91 11.46 10.97 -7.61
CA GLY A 91 10.87 12.30 -7.68
C GLY A 91 11.91 13.41 -7.94
N THR A 92 13.07 13.36 -7.30
CA THR A 92 14.17 14.31 -7.52
C THR A 92 14.81 14.15 -8.89
N THR A 93 14.90 12.92 -9.40
CA THR A 93 15.36 12.66 -10.77
C THR A 93 14.37 13.24 -11.79
N LEU A 94 13.08 12.97 -11.60
CA LEU A 94 12.01 13.55 -12.42
C LEU A 94 12.01 15.08 -12.34
N HIS A 95 12.22 15.64 -11.16
CA HIS A 95 12.32 17.08 -10.95
C HIS A 95 13.56 17.69 -11.65
N LYS A 96 14.73 17.05 -11.59
CA LYS A 96 15.93 17.51 -12.33
C LYS A 96 15.70 17.49 -13.83
N LEU A 97 15.13 16.41 -14.36
CA LEU A 97 14.75 16.32 -15.78
C LEU A 97 13.73 17.40 -16.17
N SER A 98 12.81 17.74 -15.27
CA SER A 98 11.80 18.79 -15.49
C SER A 98 12.30 20.22 -15.23
N SER A 99 13.33 20.41 -14.41
CA SER A 99 13.86 21.71 -13.98
C SER A 99 14.97 22.21 -14.89
N SER A 100 15.64 21.34 -15.65
CA SER A 100 16.56 21.72 -16.73
C SER A 100 15.82 22.31 -17.95
N ARG A 101 14.69 23.00 -17.71
CA ARG A 101 13.62 23.45 -18.63
C ARG A 101 14.08 24.62 -19.51
N ASP A 102 15.08 24.44 -20.38
CA ASP A 102 14.86 24.02 -21.78
C ASP A 102 14.36 22.58 -22.06
N ALA A 103 14.36 21.67 -21.09
CA ALA A 103 14.06 20.24 -21.21
C ALA A 103 12.59 19.76 -21.14
N ILE A 104 11.57 20.62 -20.87
CA ILE A 104 10.19 20.26 -21.28
C ILE A 104 10.06 20.66 -22.75
N SER A 105 10.72 19.89 -23.60
CA SER A 105 10.55 20.01 -25.04
C SER A 105 9.16 19.49 -25.41
N TRP A 106 8.58 20.06 -26.47
CA TRP A 106 7.30 19.63 -27.03
C TRP A 106 7.22 18.11 -27.31
N TRP A 107 8.38 17.46 -27.48
CA TRP A 107 8.53 16.02 -27.62
C TRP A 107 8.07 15.25 -26.37
N SER A 108 8.53 15.65 -25.17
CA SER A 108 8.16 14.98 -23.92
C SER A 108 6.66 15.08 -23.63
N VAL A 109 6.05 16.23 -23.93
CA VAL A 109 4.60 16.44 -23.82
C VAL A 109 3.84 15.53 -24.81
N SER A 110 4.34 15.42 -26.04
CA SER A 110 3.75 14.55 -27.07
C SER A 110 3.84 13.07 -26.68
N VAL A 111 4.98 12.61 -26.16
CA VAL A 111 5.17 11.23 -25.69
C VAL A 111 4.25 10.92 -24.51
N LEU A 112 4.14 11.81 -23.52
CA LEU A 112 3.21 11.66 -22.40
C LEU A 112 1.75 11.62 -22.87
N ALA A 113 1.36 12.43 -23.86
CA ALA A 113 0.03 12.40 -24.45
C ALA A 113 -0.25 11.06 -25.16
N VAL A 114 0.72 10.51 -25.89
CA VAL A 114 0.60 9.18 -26.51
C VAL A 114 0.42 8.09 -25.45
N PHE A 115 1.24 8.08 -24.40
CA PHE A 115 1.09 7.12 -23.30
C PHE A 115 -0.25 7.26 -22.58
N ALA A 116 -0.75 8.48 -22.39
CA ALA A 116 -2.07 8.72 -21.81
C ALA A 116 -3.19 8.14 -22.69
N VAL A 117 -3.14 8.35 -24.01
CA VAL A 117 -4.11 7.78 -24.96
C VAL A 117 -4.01 6.25 -25.01
N LEU A 118 -2.78 5.70 -25.04
CA LEU A 118 -2.56 4.25 -25.00
C LEU A 118 -3.12 3.60 -23.73
N SER A 119 -2.97 4.26 -22.57
CA SER A 119 -3.55 3.81 -21.30
C SER A 119 -5.08 3.80 -21.29
N LEU A 120 -5.72 4.65 -22.11
CA LEU A 120 -7.17 4.71 -22.27
C LEU A 120 -7.73 3.68 -23.27
N LEU A 121 -6.92 3.16 -24.19
CA LEU A 121 -7.32 2.09 -25.12
C LEU A 121 -8.01 0.90 -24.40
N PRO A 122 -7.43 0.27 -23.36
CA PRO A 122 -8.08 -0.87 -22.72
C PRO A 122 -9.40 -0.51 -22.05
N VAL A 123 -9.61 0.75 -21.64
CA VAL A 123 -10.86 1.23 -21.04
C VAL A 123 -11.94 1.40 -22.11
N ILE A 124 -11.60 2.01 -23.24
CA ILE A 124 -12.53 2.26 -24.36
C ILE A 124 -12.91 0.94 -25.06
N PHE A 125 -11.93 0.05 -25.27
CA PHE A 125 -12.16 -1.24 -25.91
C PHE A 125 -12.82 -2.27 -24.98
N LYS A 126 -12.77 -2.11 -23.65
CA LYS A 126 -13.52 -2.96 -22.69
C LYS A 126 -15.02 -2.91 -22.93
N GLY A 127 -15.56 -1.73 -23.29
CA GLY A 127 -16.99 -1.56 -23.60
C GLY A 127 -17.40 -2.29 -24.88
N LYS A 128 -16.54 -2.26 -25.91
CA LYS A 128 -16.80 -2.94 -27.19
C LYS A 128 -16.56 -4.44 -27.16
N LEU A 129 -15.63 -4.94 -26.34
CA LEU A 129 -15.43 -6.39 -26.16
C LEU A 129 -16.57 -7.04 -25.35
N LYS A 130 -17.11 -6.36 -24.33
CA LYS A 130 -18.26 -6.90 -23.57
C LYS A 130 -19.54 -7.05 -24.40
N GLN A 131 -19.73 -6.23 -25.43
CA GLN A 131 -20.91 -6.25 -26.29
C GLN A 131 -20.80 -7.24 -27.46
N LYS A 132 -19.61 -7.80 -27.71
CA LYS A 132 -19.35 -8.77 -28.80
C LYS A 132 -19.18 -10.22 -28.30
N VAL A 133 -19.18 -10.42 -26.98
CA VAL A 133 -19.03 -11.72 -26.30
C VAL A 133 -20.32 -12.10 -25.53
N LEU A 134 -21.39 -11.32 -25.68
CA LEU A 134 -22.71 -11.57 -25.09
C LEU A 134 -23.75 -11.61 -26.20
#